data_AF-A0A814PAK0-F1
#
_entry.id   AF-A0A814PAK0-F1
#
_cell.length_a   1.000
_cell.length_b   1.000
_cell.length_c   1.000
_cell.angle_alpha   90.00
_cell.angle_beta   90.00
_cell.angle_gamma   90.00
#
_symmetry.space_group_name_H-M   'P 1'
#
loop_
_entity.id
_entity.type
_entity.pdbx_description
1 polymer ?
#
loop_
_entity_poly.entity_id
_entity_poly.type
_entity_poly.pdbx_seq_one_letter_code
_entity_poly.pdbx_strand_id
1 'polypeptide(L)'
;MCRGYCRNYVLLTPSKIIAVKESYQTTQYPSIKKELNLTLKEWENILNLVDITKFKATPNVLGCPDCADGGAEWIEIVFQSGTKRVTFDNGRTIPGLESLVNKLREIRNEYIN
;
A
#
# COMPACT_ATOMS: atom_id res chain seq x y z
N MET A 1 18.07 -3.67 -10.87
CA MET A 1 17.39 -2.65 -11.72
C MET A 1 16.10 -3.21 -12.30
N CYS A 2 14.96 -2.71 -11.85
CA CYS A 2 13.65 -3.20 -12.31
C CYS A 2 13.26 -2.61 -13.67
N ARG A 3 12.80 -3.47 -14.60
CA ARG A 3 12.28 -3.10 -15.93
C ARG A 3 10.84 -3.61 -16.06
N GLY A 4 9.93 -2.76 -16.55
CA GLY A 4 8.49 -3.06 -16.64
C GLY A 4 7.68 -2.52 -15.46
N TYR A 5 6.64 -3.24 -15.03
CA TYR A 5 5.69 -2.83 -13.98
C TYR A 5 6.22 -3.09 -12.57
N CYS A 6 7.18 -2.23 -12.18
CA CYS A 6 7.95 -2.35 -10.95
C CYS A 6 7.21 -1.87 -9.70
N ARG A 7 6.21 -1.00 -9.88
CA ARG A 7 5.45 -0.43 -8.77
C ARG A 7 4.02 -0.89 -8.87
N ASN A 8 3.58 -1.61 -7.84
CA ASN A 8 2.28 -2.24 -7.79
C ASN A 8 1.63 -1.86 -6.46
N TYR A 9 0.50 -1.15 -6.51
CA TYR A 9 -0.19 -0.71 -5.31
C TYR A 9 -1.70 -0.62 -5.54
N VAL A 10 -2.44 -0.56 -4.43
CA VAL A 10 -3.88 -0.35 -4.43
C VAL A 10 -4.19 0.99 -3.77
N LEU A 11 -5.13 1.74 -4.35
CA LEU A 11 -5.73 2.91 -3.70
C LEU A 11 -7.11 2.51 -3.22
N LEU A 12 -7.35 2.66 -1.91
CA LEU A 12 -8.62 2.34 -1.30
C LEU A 12 -9.37 3.62 -0.94
N THR A 13 -10.65 3.66 -1.29
CA THR A 13 -11.59 4.71 -0.91
C THR A 13 -12.88 4.04 -0.43
N PRO A 14 -13.82 4.78 0.20
CA PRO A 14 -15.02 4.16 0.78
C PRO A 14 -15.88 3.33 -0.18
N SER A 15 -15.79 3.57 -1.49
CA SER A 15 -16.62 2.90 -2.51
C SER A 15 -15.84 2.08 -3.53
N LYS A 16 -14.51 2.21 -3.59
CA LYS A 16 -13.71 1.57 -4.62
C LYS A 16 -12.28 1.26 -4.22
N ILE A 17 -11.76 0.21 -4.86
CA ILE A 17 -10.34 -0.11 -4.92
C ILE A 17 -9.84 0.17 -6.33
N ILE A 18 -8.71 0.86 -6.45
CA ILE A 18 -8.02 1.08 -7.72
C ILE A 18 -6.69 0.35 -7.65
N ALA A 19 -6.55 -0.77 -8.35
CA ALA A 19 -5.29 -1.47 -8.52
C ALA A 19 -4.46 -0.79 -9.62
N VAL A 20 -3.20 -0.50 -9.32
CA VAL A 20 -2.30 0.24 -10.21
C VAL A 20 -1.01 -0.56 -10.41
N LYS A 21 -0.65 -0.77 -11.68
CA LYS A 21 0.69 -1.22 -12.11
C LYS A 21 1.39 -0.07 -12.83
N GLU A 22 2.55 0.36 -12.33
CA GLU A 22 3.32 1.47 -12.87
C GLU A 22 4.76 1.07 -13.19
N SER A 23 5.32 1.77 -14.17
CA SER A 23 6.72 1.65 -14.58
C SER A 23 7.43 3.00 -14.47
N TYR A 24 8.73 2.97 -14.22
CA TYR A 24 9.57 4.15 -14.40
C TYR A 24 9.76 4.52 -15.89
N GLN A 25 9.51 3.58 -16.81
CA GLN A 25 9.61 3.76 -18.25
C GLN A 25 8.20 3.89 -18.86
N THR A 26 7.46 4.91 -18.46
CA THR A 26 6.02 5.08 -18.78
C THR A 26 5.70 5.09 -20.27
N THR A 27 6.63 5.54 -21.14
CA THR A 27 6.45 5.48 -22.60
C THR A 27 6.42 4.05 -23.14
N GLN A 28 7.24 3.16 -22.58
CA GLN A 28 7.33 1.76 -23.00
C GLN A 28 6.31 0.88 -22.26
N TYR A 29 6.00 1.23 -21.02
CA TYR A 29 5.09 0.51 -20.14
C TYR A 29 4.11 1.51 -19.50
N PRO A 30 3.03 1.90 -20.22
CA PRO A 30 2.05 2.84 -19.70
C PRO A 30 1.33 2.26 -18.48
N SER A 31 0.99 3.12 -17.51
CA SER A 31 0.35 2.71 -16.26
C SER A 31 -0.98 1.98 -16.53
N ILE A 32 -1.15 0.83 -15.89
CA ILE A 32 -2.39 0.05 -15.95
C ILE A 32 -3.19 0.32 -14.68
N LYS A 33 -4.48 0.61 -14.84
CA LYS A 33 -5.42 0.81 -13.72
C LYS A 33 -6.63 -0.10 -13.88
N LYS A 34 -7.05 -0.71 -12.78
CA LYS A 34 -8.28 -1.50 -12.69
C LYS A 34 -9.08 -1.01 -11.50
N GLU A 35 -10.31 -0.55 -11.75
CA GLU A 35 -11.23 -0.13 -10.69
C GLU A 35 -12.16 -1.29 -10.31
N LEU A 36 -12.39 -1.45 -9.02
CA LEU A 36 -13.31 -2.43 -8.44
C LEU A 36 -14.17 -1.75 -7.37
N ASN A 37 -15.38 -2.26 -7.19
CA ASN A 37 -16.28 -1.80 -6.14
C ASN A 37 -15.82 -2.31 -4.79
N LEU A 38 -15.91 -1.47 -3.77
CA LEU A 38 -15.70 -1.82 -2.37
C LEU A 38 -17.02 -1.58 -1.63
N THR A 39 -17.48 -2.58 -0.88
CA THR A 39 -18.66 -2.40 -0.04
C THR A 39 -18.32 -1.58 1.21
N LEU A 40 -19.31 -0.88 1.76
CA LEU A 40 -19.14 -0.14 3.02
C LEU A 40 -18.64 -1.05 4.16
N LYS A 41 -19.14 -2.29 4.23
CA LYS A 41 -18.71 -3.27 5.24
C LYS A 41 -17.24 -3.63 5.10
N GLU A 42 -16.75 -3.85 3.87
CA GLU A 42 -15.34 -4.12 3.63
C GLU A 42 -14.46 -2.91 3.97
N TRP A 43 -14.92 -1.71 3.63
CA TRP A 43 -14.26 -0.46 4.00
C TRP A 43 -14.14 -0.29 5.52
N GLU A 44 -15.23 -0.48 6.26
CA GLU A 44 -15.24 -0.42 7.73
C GLU A 44 -14.33 -1.47 8.36
N ASN A 45 -14.32 -2.70 7.82
CA ASN A 45 -13.42 -3.75 8.29
C ASN A 45 -11.95 -3.35 8.15
N ILE A 46 -11.58 -2.66 7.06
CA ILE A 46 -10.21 -2.15 6.87
C ILE A 46 -9.92 -1.03 7.87
N LEU A 47 -10.85 -0.09 8.05
CA LEU A 47 -10.68 1.01 9.00
C LEU A 47 -10.51 0.52 10.45
N ASN A 48 -11.22 -0.54 10.84
CA ASN A 48 -11.10 -1.14 12.17
C ASN A 48 -9.72 -1.75 12.46
N LEU A 49 -8.92 -2.03 11.43
CA LEU A 49 -7.54 -2.50 11.57
C LEU A 49 -6.53 -1.36 11.75
N VAL A 50 -6.95 -0.11 11.51
CA VAL A 50 -6.07 1.06 11.60
C VAL A 50 -6.05 1.59 13.02
N ASP A 51 -5.01 1.22 13.79
CA ASP A 51 -4.65 1.97 14.99
C ASP A 51 -4.01 3.31 14.60
N ILE A 52 -4.85 4.36 14.53
CA ILE A 52 -4.46 5.70 14.07
C ILE A 52 -3.34 6.28 14.94
N THR A 53 -3.42 6.12 16.25
CA THR A 53 -2.44 6.66 17.20
C THR A 53 -1.08 6.03 16.95
N LYS A 54 -1.05 4.72 16.81
CA LYS A 54 0.17 3.96 16.54
C LYS A 54 0.74 4.24 15.15
N PHE A 55 -0.11 4.30 14.12
CA PHE A 55 0.34 4.60 12.76
C PHE A 55 0.98 5.99 12.66
N LYS A 56 0.40 7.00 13.34
CA LYS A 56 0.98 8.34 13.38
C LYS A 56 2.30 8.40 14.14
N ALA A 57 2.42 7.64 15.24
CA ALA A 57 3.65 7.54 16.04
C ALA A 57 4.75 6.74 15.33
N THR A 58 4.41 5.91 14.35
CA THR A 58 5.39 5.11 13.60
C THR A 58 6.32 6.01 12.78
N PRO A 59 7.65 5.79 12.80
CA PRO A 59 8.59 6.47 11.92
C PRO A 59 8.20 6.37 10.44
N ASN A 60 8.54 7.39 9.64
CA ASN A 60 8.23 7.37 8.21
C ASN A 60 8.98 6.27 7.44
N VAL A 61 10.13 5.83 7.96
CA VAL A 61 10.98 4.79 7.37
C VAL A 61 11.32 3.79 8.47
N LEU A 62 11.09 2.51 8.21
CA LEU A 62 11.46 1.38 9.07
C LEU A 62 12.44 0.48 8.33
N GLY A 63 13.54 0.09 8.97
CA GLY A 63 14.54 -0.77 8.35
C GLY A 63 15.38 -0.02 7.30
N CYS A 64 15.72 -0.72 6.22
CA CYS A 64 16.50 -0.19 5.09
C CYS A 64 15.76 -0.53 3.79
N PRO A 65 14.61 0.13 3.52
CA PRO A 65 13.75 -0.28 2.42
C PRO A 65 14.48 -0.18 1.09
N ASP A 66 14.37 -1.23 0.28
CA ASP A 66 15.06 -1.36 -1.02
C ASP A 66 16.60 -1.38 -0.94
N CYS A 67 17.18 -1.54 0.25
CA CYS A 67 18.61 -1.84 0.38
C CYS A 67 18.91 -3.26 -0.12
N ALA A 68 20.08 -3.46 -0.74
CA ALA A 68 20.48 -4.72 -1.36
C ALA A 68 19.45 -5.30 -2.37
N ASP A 69 18.78 -4.42 -3.12
CA ASP A 69 17.76 -4.77 -4.12
C ASP A 69 16.56 -5.58 -3.54
N GLY A 70 16.30 -5.44 -2.24
CA GLY A 70 15.23 -6.18 -1.55
C GLY A 70 13.81 -5.67 -1.82
N GLY A 71 13.65 -4.50 -2.43
CA GLY A 71 12.36 -3.84 -2.59
C GLY A 71 11.84 -3.16 -1.32
N ALA A 72 10.81 -2.36 -1.49
CA ALA A 72 10.13 -1.65 -0.41
C ALA A 72 8.62 -1.77 -0.53
N GLU A 73 7.94 -1.71 0.62
CA GLU A 73 6.50 -1.54 0.73
C GLU A 73 6.18 -0.26 1.47
N TRP A 74 5.00 0.30 1.24
CA TRP A 74 4.53 1.46 1.98
C TRP A 74 3.04 1.36 2.24
N ILE A 75 2.63 1.98 3.35
CA ILE A 75 1.23 2.30 3.64
C ILE A 75 1.15 3.81 3.74
N GLU A 76 0.20 4.41 3.03
CA GLU A 76 -0.09 5.83 3.07
C GLU A 76 -1.55 6.04 3.44
N ILE A 77 -1.78 6.88 4.46
CA ILE A 77 -3.13 7.23 4.91
C ILE A 77 -3.29 8.75 4.82
N VAL A 78 -4.36 9.17 4.15
CA VAL A 78 -4.78 10.58 4.06
C VAL A 78 -5.75 10.85 5.21
N PHE A 79 -5.33 11.69 6.14
CA PHE A 79 -6.16 12.20 7.24
C PHE A 79 -6.64 13.62 6.92
N GLN A 80 -7.63 14.11 7.66
CA GLN A 80 -8.02 15.51 7.60
C GLN A 80 -6.86 16.48 7.95
N SER A 81 -5.93 16.04 8.80
CA SER A 81 -4.74 16.81 9.20
C SER A 81 -3.56 16.71 8.22
N GLY A 82 -3.71 15.94 7.13
CA GLY A 82 -2.66 15.72 6.14
C GLY A 82 -2.36 14.25 5.90
N THR A 83 -1.28 13.98 5.18
CA THR A 83 -0.91 12.63 4.73
C THR A 83 0.23 12.09 5.56
N LYS A 84 0.14 10.82 5.96
CA LYS A 84 1.23 10.08 6.61
C LYS A 84 1.55 8.83 5.80
N ARG A 85 2.83 8.65 5.48
CA ARG A 85 3.37 7.46 4.83
C ARG A 85 4.39 6.78 5.75
N VAL A 86 4.30 5.46 5.83
CA VAL A 86 5.31 4.59 6.44
C VAL A 86 5.83 3.66 5.35
N THR A 87 7.13 3.71 5.10
CA THR A 87 7.85 2.85 4.15
C THR A 87 8.70 1.84 4.93
N PHE A 88 8.68 0.58 4.52
CA PHE A 88 9.35 -0.54 5.21
C PHE A 88 9.85 -1.59 4.21
N ASP A 89 10.77 -2.44 4.64
CA ASP A 89 11.35 -3.50 3.80
C ASP A 89 10.27 -4.43 3.24
N ASN A 90 10.43 -4.88 1.99
CA ASN A 90 9.52 -5.84 1.39
C ASN A 90 9.42 -7.13 2.24
N GLY A 91 8.20 -7.64 2.41
CA GLY A 91 7.94 -8.84 3.20
C GLY A 91 8.00 -8.63 4.72
N ARG A 92 8.54 -7.51 5.23
CA ARG A 92 8.50 -7.16 6.65
C ARG A 92 7.17 -6.54 7.06
N THR A 93 6.97 -6.25 8.32
CA THR A 93 5.72 -5.67 8.82
C THR A 93 6.01 -4.42 9.63
N ILE A 94 4.96 -3.65 9.92
CA ILE A 94 5.02 -2.55 10.88
C ILE A 94 4.68 -3.14 12.25
N PRO A 95 5.59 -3.08 13.24
CA PRO A 95 5.36 -3.68 14.55
C PRO A 95 4.07 -3.21 15.21
N GLY A 96 3.20 -4.16 15.50
CA GLY A 96 1.89 -3.96 16.10
C GLY A 96 0.83 -3.33 15.19
N LEU A 97 1.05 -3.37 13.87
CA LEU A 97 0.09 -3.10 12.79
C LEU A 97 0.07 -4.27 11.78
N GLU A 98 0.46 -5.48 12.21
CA GLU A 98 0.62 -6.66 11.36
C GLU A 98 -0.68 -7.04 10.65
N SER A 99 -1.81 -7.00 11.37
CA SER A 99 -3.13 -7.32 10.81
C SER A 99 -3.50 -6.36 9.67
N LEU A 100 -3.18 -5.07 9.80
CA LEU A 100 -3.40 -4.08 8.75
C LEU A 100 -2.52 -4.37 7.53
N VAL A 101 -1.21 -4.59 7.74
CA VAL A 101 -0.26 -4.88 6.66
C VAL A 101 -0.68 -6.14 5.89
N ASN A 102 -1.01 -7.21 6.61
CA ASN A 102 -1.43 -8.47 5.99
C ASN A 102 -2.73 -8.30 5.20
N LYS A 103 -3.73 -7.61 5.76
CA LYS A 103 -4.99 -7.38 5.05
C LYS A 103 -4.81 -6.55 3.77
N LEU A 104 -3.99 -5.50 3.82
CA LEU A 104 -3.71 -4.68 2.64
C LEU A 104 -2.92 -5.45 1.57
N ARG A 105 -2.04 -6.36 1.96
CA ARG A 105 -1.35 -7.26 1.02
C ARG A 105 -2.29 -8.26 0.36
N GLU A 106 -3.20 -8.87 1.10
CA GLU A 106 -4.24 -9.74 0.55
C GLU A 106 -5.02 -9.02 -0.53
N ILE A 107 -5.56 -7.84 -0.21
CA ILE A 107 -6.29 -6.96 -1.14
C ILE A 107 -5.43 -6.64 -2.36
N ARG A 108 -4.17 -6.23 -2.16
CA ARG A 108 -3.26 -5.93 -3.26
C ARG A 108 -3.08 -7.14 -4.17
N ASN A 109 -2.80 -8.31 -3.61
CA ASN A 109 -2.51 -9.52 -4.39
C ASN A 109 -3.76 -10.02 -5.12
N GLU A 110 -4.94 -9.91 -4.52
CA GLU A 110 -6.22 -10.27 -5.14
C GLU A 110 -6.49 -9.43 -6.41
N TYR A 111 -6.21 -8.12 -6.36
CA TYR A 111 -6.60 -7.20 -7.43
C TYR A 111 -5.50 -6.83 -8.42
N ILE A 112 -4.23 -7.09 -8.09
CA ILE A 112 -3.09 -6.86 -8.98
C ILE A 112 -2.82 -8.05 -9.90
N ASN A 113 -3.32 -9.26 -9.60
CA ASN A 113 -3.16 -10.42 -10.49
C ASN A 113 -3.68 -10.13 -11.92
#